data_AF-A0A518DHX3-F1
#
_entry.id   AF-A0A518DHX3-F1
#
_cell.length_a   1.000
_cell.length_b   1.000
_cell.length_c   1.000
_cell.angle_alpha   90.00
_cell.angle_beta   90.00
_cell.angle_gamma   90.00
#
_symmetry.space_group_name_H-M   'P 1'
#
loop_
_entity.id
_entity.type
_entity.pdbx_description
1 polymer ?
#
loop_
_entity_poly.entity_id
_entity_poly.type
_entity_poly.pdbx_seq_one_letter_code
_entity_poly.pdbx_strand_id
1 'polypeptide(L)'
;MLLFKKKFLEAIRCGAKTQTIRLWKHRHVRSGQRSYIPGVGAIRIESVEAVAIDALTDADATPDGFETAAALQQELRTIYGDKLRAGYTAYRVVFALAPEDEPQG
;
A
#
# COMPACT_ATOMS: atom_id res chain seq x y z
N MET A 1 -5.56 7.25 -7.59
CA MET A 1 -4.40 6.62 -8.27
C MET A 1 -3.32 6.31 -7.26
N LEU A 2 -2.73 5.11 -7.31
CA LEU A 2 -1.57 4.72 -6.50
C LEU A 2 -0.36 4.54 -7.41
N LEU A 3 0.79 5.13 -7.02
CA LEU A 3 2.03 5.08 -7.80
C LEU A 3 3.02 4.10 -7.16
N PHE A 4 3.55 3.21 -7.97
CA PHE A 4 4.52 2.19 -7.56
C PHE A 4 5.79 2.27 -8.43
N LYS A 5 6.94 1.92 -7.85
CA LYS A 5 8.17 1.73 -8.62
C LYS A 5 7.98 0.56 -9.60
N LYS A 6 8.59 0.63 -10.79
CA LYS A 6 8.46 -0.39 -11.85
C LYS A 6 8.69 -1.82 -11.36
N LYS A 7 9.66 -2.03 -10.45
CA LYS A 7 9.98 -3.35 -9.86
C LYS A 7 8.81 -4.02 -9.14
N PHE A 8 7.80 -3.27 -8.71
CA PHE A 8 6.64 -3.80 -8.00
C PHE A 8 5.45 -4.10 -8.92
N LEU A 9 5.46 -3.62 -10.17
CA LEU A 9 4.29 -3.76 -11.05
C LEU A 9 3.99 -5.22 -11.40
N GLU A 10 5.04 -6.04 -11.58
CA GLU A 10 4.87 -7.46 -11.87
C GLU A 10 4.31 -8.23 -10.67
N ALA A 11 4.85 -7.99 -9.47
CA ALA A 11 4.34 -8.58 -8.23
C ALA A 11 2.87 -8.20 -7.99
N ILE A 12 2.47 -6.97 -8.32
CA ILE A 12 1.08 -6.54 -8.23
C ILE A 12 0.21 -7.24 -9.28
N ARG A 13 0.67 -7.34 -10.54
CA ARG A 13 -0.08 -8.03 -11.62
C ARG A 13 -0.30 -9.51 -11.34
N CYS A 14 0.67 -10.18 -10.72
CA CYS A 14 0.55 -11.59 -10.34
C CYS A 14 -0.23 -11.80 -9.01
N GLY A 15 -0.63 -10.71 -8.33
CA GLY A 15 -1.31 -10.80 -7.04
C GLY A 15 -0.38 -11.18 -5.86
N ALA A 16 0.93 -11.20 -6.07
CA ALA A 16 1.91 -11.43 -5.00
C ALA A 16 2.05 -10.20 -4.06
N LYS A 17 1.82 -8.99 -4.59
CA LYS A 17 1.77 -7.75 -3.82
C LYS A 17 0.35 -7.18 -3.80
N THR A 18 -0.32 -7.37 -2.68
CA THR A 18 -1.71 -6.92 -2.42
C THR A 18 -1.79 -5.82 -1.37
N GLN A 19 -0.64 -5.40 -0.82
CA GLN A 19 -0.57 -4.42 0.25
C GLN A 19 0.42 -3.31 -0.08
N THR A 20 0.13 -2.11 0.44
CA THR A 20 1.10 -1.03 0.54
C THR A 20 0.93 -0.20 1.81
N ILE A 21 2.04 0.20 2.42
CA ILE A 21 2.04 1.21 3.50
C ILE A 21 2.29 2.60 2.91
N ARG A 22 1.38 3.54 3.20
CA ARG A 22 1.46 4.93 2.72
C ARG A 22 1.39 5.91 3.87
N LEU A 23 2.27 6.91 3.86
CA LEU A 23 2.21 7.99 4.83
C LEU A 23 1.49 9.20 4.28
N TRP A 24 0.39 9.56 4.92
CA TRP A 24 -0.43 10.71 4.56
C TRP A 24 -0.85 11.50 5.80
N LYS A 25 -1.06 12.81 5.62
CA LYS A 25 -1.62 13.67 6.66
C LYS A 25 -3.10 13.37 6.90
N HIS A 26 -3.81 12.99 5.83
CA HIS A 26 -5.20 12.56 5.85
C HIS A 26 -5.36 11.33 4.96
N ARG A 27 -6.37 10.49 5.22
CA ARG A 27 -6.62 9.28 4.43
C ARG A 27 -7.01 9.65 2.97
N HIS A 28 -6.23 9.22 1.98
CA HIS A 28 -6.46 9.55 0.55
C HIS A 28 -7.35 8.56 -0.19
N VAL A 29 -7.48 7.33 0.30
CA VAL A 29 -8.33 6.28 -0.29
C VAL A 29 -9.25 5.66 0.74
N ARG A 30 -10.36 5.06 0.32
CA ARG A 30 -11.33 4.41 1.22
C ARG A 30 -11.53 2.96 0.83
N SER A 31 -11.88 2.11 1.80
CA SER A 31 -12.33 0.74 1.51
C SER A 31 -13.54 0.78 0.56
N GLY A 32 -13.58 -0.18 -0.38
CA GLY A 32 -14.57 -0.27 -1.45
C GLY A 32 -14.30 0.67 -2.63
N GLN A 33 -13.38 1.64 -2.50
CA GLN A 33 -13.06 2.56 -3.58
C GLN A 33 -12.32 1.84 -4.72
N ARG A 34 -12.65 2.19 -5.96
CA ARG A 34 -11.81 1.86 -7.11
C ARG A 34 -10.68 2.86 -7.29
N SER A 35 -9.50 2.33 -7.59
CA SER A 35 -8.33 3.13 -7.92
C SER A 35 -7.64 2.52 -9.15
N TYR A 36 -6.56 3.16 -9.55
CA TYR A 36 -5.81 2.77 -10.73
C TYR A 36 -4.32 2.79 -10.39
N ILE A 37 -3.60 1.79 -10.88
CA ILE A 37 -2.14 1.72 -10.84
C ILE A 37 -1.63 1.75 -12.28
N PRO A 38 -0.90 2.81 -12.68
CA PRO A 38 -0.30 2.89 -14.01
C PRO A 38 0.61 1.68 -14.30
N GLY A 39 0.38 1.05 -15.45
CA GLY A 39 1.10 -0.15 -15.88
C GLY A 39 0.59 -1.47 -15.28
N VAL A 40 -0.43 -1.44 -14.42
CA VAL A 40 -1.10 -2.64 -13.90
C VAL A 40 -2.55 -2.66 -14.36
N GLY A 41 -3.32 -1.61 -14.06
CA GLY A 41 -4.75 -1.56 -14.35
C GLY A 41 -5.57 -1.04 -13.18
N ALA A 42 -6.88 -1.29 -13.24
CA ALA A 42 -7.82 -0.96 -12.19
C ALA A 42 -7.62 -1.88 -10.97
N ILE A 43 -7.79 -1.31 -9.78
CA ILE A 43 -7.76 -2.03 -8.52
C ILE A 43 -8.94 -1.64 -7.65
N ARG A 44 -9.33 -2.54 -6.77
CA ARG A 44 -10.28 -2.27 -5.69
C ARG A 44 -9.51 -2.17 -4.38
N ILE A 45 -9.76 -1.10 -3.64
CA ILE A 45 -9.24 -0.95 -2.28
C ILE A 45 -10.13 -1.78 -1.36
N GLU A 46 -9.54 -2.78 -0.71
CA GLU A 46 -10.27 -3.69 0.18
C GLU A 46 -10.33 -3.12 1.60
N SER A 47 -9.21 -2.64 2.12
CA SER A 47 -9.13 -2.05 3.46
C SER A 47 -8.14 -0.89 3.50
N VAL A 48 -8.43 0.08 4.39
CA VAL A 48 -7.57 1.23 4.66
C VAL A 48 -7.58 1.51 6.15
N GLU A 49 -6.50 1.16 6.82
CA GLU A 49 -6.39 1.25 8.28
C GLU A 49 -5.19 2.09 8.68
N ALA A 50 -5.38 2.95 9.69
CA ALA A 50 -4.26 3.63 10.31
C ALA A 50 -3.49 2.64 11.17
N VAL A 51 -2.18 2.57 10.95
CA VAL A 51 -1.29 1.65 11.67
C VAL A 51 -0.10 2.42 12.23
N ALA A 52 0.37 2.02 13.41
CA ALA A 52 1.65 2.50 13.92
C ALA A 52 2.77 1.73 13.21
N ILE A 53 3.86 2.41 12.83
CA ILE A 53 5.00 1.73 12.19
C ILE A 53 5.55 0.63 13.11
N ASP A 54 5.68 0.92 14.41
CA ASP A 54 6.12 -0.05 15.41
C ASP A 54 5.18 -1.24 15.62
N ALA A 55 3.92 -1.14 15.16
CA ALA A 55 2.95 -2.25 15.23
C ALA A 55 2.93 -3.11 13.95
N LEU A 56 3.71 -2.77 12.92
CA LEU A 56 3.80 -3.58 11.71
C LEU A 56 4.49 -4.90 12.01
N THR A 57 3.92 -5.98 11.46
CA THR A 57 4.38 -7.36 11.67
C THR A 57 4.98 -7.94 10.39
N ASP A 58 5.58 -9.13 10.48
CA ASP A 58 6.14 -9.83 9.31
C ASP A 58 5.04 -10.17 8.28
N ALA A 59 3.81 -10.35 8.75
CA ALA A 59 2.62 -10.53 7.93
C ALA A 59 2.27 -9.25 7.14
N ASP A 60 2.67 -8.07 7.60
CA ASP A 60 2.55 -6.82 6.84
C ASP A 60 3.73 -6.62 5.87
N ALA A 61 4.91 -7.12 6.24
CA ALA A 61 6.15 -7.00 5.48
C ALA A 61 6.13 -7.83 4.19
N THR A 62 5.73 -9.10 4.29
CA THR A 62 5.73 -10.04 3.16
C THR A 62 4.92 -9.52 1.96
N PRO A 63 3.63 -9.13 2.11
CA PRO A 63 2.86 -8.59 1.00
C PRO A 63 3.32 -7.19 0.58
N ASP A 64 4.10 -6.48 1.42
CA ASP A 64 4.74 -5.23 1.02
C ASP A 64 6.05 -5.44 0.22
N GLY A 65 6.57 -6.67 0.20
CA GLY A 65 7.80 -7.07 -0.51
C GLY A 65 9.06 -7.04 0.38
N PHE A 66 8.89 -7.13 1.69
CA PHE A 66 9.96 -7.21 2.68
C PHE A 66 9.93 -8.56 3.39
N GLU A 67 11.11 -9.09 3.73
CA GLU A 67 11.23 -10.38 4.42
C GLU A 67 10.78 -10.29 5.89
N THR A 68 10.98 -9.14 6.53
CA THR A 68 10.67 -8.93 7.96
C THR A 68 10.05 -7.57 8.24
N ALA A 69 9.28 -7.49 9.33
CA ALA A 69 8.74 -6.27 9.90
C ALA A 69 9.82 -5.22 10.10
N ALA A 70 10.97 -5.62 10.66
CA ALA A 70 12.08 -4.72 10.93
C ALA A 70 12.60 -4.05 9.65
N ALA A 71 12.74 -4.82 8.56
CA ALA A 71 13.15 -4.28 7.26
C ALA A 71 12.11 -3.29 6.69
N LEU A 72 10.82 -3.64 6.75
CA LEU A 72 9.73 -2.74 6.34
C LEU A 72 9.74 -1.44 7.15
N GLN A 73 9.80 -1.55 8.47
CA GLN A 73 9.79 -0.39 9.37
C GLN A 73 11.01 0.51 9.16
N GLN A 74 12.20 -0.07 8.96
CA GLN A 74 13.41 0.68 8.70
C GLN A 74 13.33 1.44 7.37
N GLU A 75 12.84 0.81 6.31
CA GLU A 75 12.63 1.47 5.01
C GLU A 75 11.59 2.59 5.14
N LEU A 76 10.48 2.38 5.85
CA LEU A 76 9.47 3.42 6.08
C LEU A 76 10.05 4.62 6.84
N ARG A 77 10.88 4.38 7.87
CA ARG A 77 11.58 5.45 8.59
C ARG A 77 12.61 6.16 7.73
N THR A 78 13.25 5.45 6.81
CA THR A 78 14.25 6.00 5.88
C THR A 78 13.59 6.91 4.84
N ILE A 79 12.48 6.48 4.26
CA ILE A 79 11.75 7.24 3.22
C ILE A 79 10.93 8.38 3.83
N TYR A 80 10.36 8.19 5.02
CA TYR A 80 9.35 9.07 5.59
C TYR A 80 9.72 9.67 6.96
N GLY A 81 10.98 9.59 7.38
CA GLY A 81 11.44 10.08 8.69
C GLY A 81 10.97 11.51 9.00
N ASP A 82 11.12 12.45 8.06
CA ASP A 82 10.64 13.83 8.22
C ASP A 82 9.11 13.93 8.31
N LYS A 83 8.39 13.10 7.55
CA LYS A 83 6.91 13.10 7.57
C LYS A 83 6.36 12.53 8.87
N LEU A 84 7.01 11.50 9.42
CA LEU A 84 6.68 10.94 10.73
C LEU A 84 6.86 12.00 11.82
N ARG A 85 7.98 12.73 11.80
CA ARG A 85 8.22 13.86 12.71
C ARG A 85 7.20 14.97 12.55
N ALA A 86 6.68 15.19 11.33
CA ALA A 86 5.61 16.13 11.04
C ALA A 86 4.19 15.63 11.39
N GLY A 87 4.06 14.48 12.06
CA GLY A 87 2.78 13.94 12.54
C GLY A 87 1.93 13.24 11.46
N TYR A 88 2.53 12.76 10.38
CA TYR A 88 1.81 11.99 9.37
C TYR A 88 1.46 10.60 9.89
N THR A 89 0.32 10.08 9.46
CA THR A 89 -0.15 8.74 9.83
C THR A 89 0.23 7.75 8.73
N ALA A 90 0.74 6.58 9.13
CA ALA A 90 0.89 5.46 8.22
C ALA A 90 -0.45 4.75 8.04
N TYR A 91 -0.84 4.54 6.79
CA TYR A 91 -2.04 3.82 6.41
C TYR A 91 -1.64 2.53 5.69
N ARG A 92 -2.13 1.41 6.21
CA ARG A 92 -2.11 0.12 5.52
C ARG A 92 -3.23 0.10 4.51
N VAL A 93 -2.88 -0.03 3.24
CA VAL A 93 -3.82 -0.09 2.13
C VAL A 93 -3.73 -1.47 1.51
N VAL A 94 -4.79 -2.25 1.67
CA VAL A 94 -4.96 -3.56 1.03
C VAL A 94 -5.78 -3.36 -0.23
N PHE A 95 -5.35 -3.97 -1.33
CA PHE A 95 -5.99 -3.85 -2.62
C PHE A 95 -5.89 -5.15 -3.42
N ALA A 96 -6.90 -5.37 -4.25
CA ALA A 96 -6.95 -6.44 -5.23
C ALA A 96 -7.04 -5.87 -6.65
N LEU A 97 -6.54 -6.61 -7.64
CA LEU A 97 -6.82 -6.30 -9.05
C LEU A 97 -8.33 -6.36 -9.27
N ALA A 98 -8.87 -5.31 -9.89
CA ALA A 98 -10.25 -5.36 -10.34
C ALA A 98 -10.32 -6.22 -11.61
N PRO A 99 -11.32 -7.10 -11.75
CA PRO A 99 -11.52 -7.82 -13.00
C PRO A 99 -11.74 -6.81 -14.15
N GLU A 100 -11.20 -7.12 -15.33
CA GLU A 100 -11.22 -6.22 -16.51
C GLU A 100 -12.64 -5.81 -16.94
N ASP A 101 -13.66 -6.59 -16.57
CA ASP A 101 -15.04 -6.45 -17.05
C ASP A 101 -16.00 -5.78 -16.06
N GLU A 102 -15.54 -5.28 -14.91
CA GLU A 102 -16.46 -4.70 -13.92
C GLU A 102 -16.80 -3.24 -14.30
N PRO A 103 -18.03 -2.93 -14.74
CA PRO A 103 -18.37 -1.61 -15.27
C PRO A 103 -18.15 -0.53 -14.21
N GLN A 104 -17.66 0.64 -14.64
CA GLN A 104 -17.51 1.85 -13.82
C GLN A 104 -18.89 2.42 -13.46
N GLY A 105 -19.59 1.75 -12.53
CA GLY A 105 -20.79 2.26 -11.86
C GLY A 105 -20.43 3.20 -10.73
#